data_AF-A0A6A4RNL3-F1
#
_entry.id   AF-A0A6A4RNL3-F1
#
_cell.length_a   1.000
_cell.length_b   1.000
_cell.length_c   1.000
_cell.angle_alpha   90.00
_cell.angle_beta   90.00
_cell.angle_gamma   90.00
#
_symmetry.space_group_name_H-M   'P 1'
#
loop_
_entity.id
_entity.type
_entity.pdbx_description
1 polymer ?
#
loop_
_entity_poly.entity_id
_entity_poly.type
_entity_poly.pdbx_seq_one_letter_code
_entity_poly.pdbx_strand_id
1 'polypeptide(L)'
;MFIQDPEHVTLLLALLEEFDFHVRWPAVKLLTALLKNQGVQLQGVILVSPMGVSRLMDLLGDSREVIRNDGLLLLQQLTKSNAAIQKIVAFENAFERLLDIITEEGSSDGGIVVEDCLLLLLNLLKNNSSNQNFFKEGSYIQRMKPWFEVSDDNSGWSAQKVTNLHLMLQLVRVMVSPVNSPGATASCQKSMYQCGLLQQLCTILMATGVPADILTETINTVSEVIRGSQVNQDYFASVNAPSNPPRPAIVVLLMSMVNERQPFVLRCAVLYCFQCFLYKNQKGQGEIVATLLPSTIDGQLLYV
;
A
#
# COMPACT_ATOMS: atom_id res chain seq x y z
N MET A 1 39.27 -7.46 -0.09
CA MET A 1 37.98 -6.78 -0.37
C MET A 1 37.20 -6.76 0.95
N PHE A 2 36.70 -5.61 1.44
CA PHE A 2 36.25 -5.45 2.84
C PHE A 2 35.31 -6.56 3.36
N ILE A 3 34.35 -7.00 2.54
CA ILE A 3 33.37 -8.05 2.88
C ILE A 3 33.86 -9.50 2.73
N GLN A 4 35.06 -9.73 2.21
CA GLN A 4 35.61 -11.10 2.04
C GLN A 4 35.92 -11.74 3.39
N ASP A 5 36.20 -10.93 4.40
CA ASP A 5 36.39 -11.38 5.77
C ASP A 5 35.12 -11.10 6.58
N PRO A 6 34.39 -12.14 7.02
CA PRO A 6 33.21 -11.98 7.86
C PRO A 6 33.49 -11.21 9.16
N GLU A 7 34.72 -11.24 9.68
CA GLU A 7 35.09 -10.54 10.92
C GLU A 7 34.97 -9.01 10.78
N HIS A 8 35.20 -8.46 9.58
CA HIS A 8 35.01 -7.02 9.35
C HIS A 8 33.54 -6.62 9.45
N VAL A 9 32.63 -7.50 9.01
CA VAL A 9 31.18 -7.25 9.07
C VAL A 9 30.71 -7.37 10.52
N THR A 10 31.16 -8.37 11.27
CA THR A 10 30.79 -8.52 12.68
C THR A 10 31.36 -7.37 13.53
N LEU A 11 32.57 -6.89 13.22
CA LEU A 11 33.13 -5.69 13.83
C LEU A 11 32.27 -4.46 13.54
N LEU A 12 31.82 -4.27 12.29
CA LEU A 12 30.95 -3.15 11.93
C LEU A 12 29.60 -3.24 12.65
N LEU A 13 29.04 -4.43 12.81
CA LEU A 13 27.83 -4.64 13.62
C LEU A 13 28.06 -4.32 15.10
N ALA A 14 29.23 -4.63 15.65
CA ALA A 14 29.58 -4.26 17.03
C ALA A 14 29.73 -2.73 17.18
N LEU A 15 30.31 -2.04 16.20
CA LEU A 15 30.41 -0.58 16.20
C LEU A 15 29.03 0.12 16.16
N LEU A 16 27.99 -0.55 15.66
CA LEU A 16 26.62 -0.01 15.69
C LEU A 16 26.01 -0.06 17.10
N GLU A 17 26.53 -0.89 18.00
CA GLU A 17 26.08 -0.96 19.40
C GLU A 17 26.60 0.24 20.21
N GLU A 18 27.69 0.87 19.78
CA GLU A 18 28.21 2.08 20.41
C GLU A 18 27.22 3.23 20.32
N PHE A 19 26.94 3.91 21.43
CA PHE A 19 25.99 5.03 21.44
C PHE A 19 26.62 6.35 21.01
N ASP A 20 27.95 6.43 20.86
CA ASP A 20 28.62 7.63 20.38
C ASP A 20 28.18 7.96 18.94
N PHE A 21 27.68 9.19 18.74
CA PHE A 21 27.17 9.65 17.44
C PHE A 21 28.23 9.57 16.34
N HIS A 22 29.49 9.89 16.64
CA HIS A 22 30.60 9.91 15.70
C HIS A 22 31.10 8.51 15.34
N VAL A 23 30.64 7.47 16.06
CA VAL A 23 30.90 6.07 15.72
C VAL A 23 29.69 5.47 15.01
N ARG A 24 28.51 5.55 15.63
CA ARG A 24 27.30 4.90 15.14
C ARG A 24 26.85 5.43 13.78
N TRP A 25 26.79 6.75 13.61
CA TRP A 25 26.27 7.34 12.37
C TRP A 25 27.14 7.02 11.15
N PRO A 26 28.48 7.18 11.18
CA PRO A 26 29.32 6.72 10.08
C PRO A 26 29.24 5.21 9.85
N ALA A 27 29.11 4.39 10.89
CA ALA A 27 28.93 2.95 10.76
C ALA A 27 27.63 2.59 10.02
N VAL A 28 26.51 3.25 10.35
CA VAL A 28 25.23 3.11 9.62
C VAL A 28 25.43 3.44 8.15
N LYS A 29 26.02 4.60 7.83
CA LYS A 29 26.22 5.02 6.43
C LYS A 29 27.13 4.09 5.66
N LEU A 30 28.22 3.63 6.28
CA LEU A 30 29.14 2.67 5.68
C LEU A 30 28.43 1.35 5.39
N LEU A 31 27.68 0.80 6.36
CA LEU A 31 26.97 -0.47 6.19
C LEU A 31 25.89 -0.35 5.10
N THR A 32 25.17 0.76 5.05
CA THR A 32 24.21 1.06 3.96
C THR A 32 24.89 1.12 2.61
N ALA A 33 26.05 1.79 2.51
CA ALA A 33 26.82 1.86 1.27
C ALA A 33 27.30 0.48 0.82
N LEU A 34 27.77 -0.36 1.73
CA LEU A 34 28.17 -1.73 1.43
C LEU A 34 26.97 -2.58 0.97
N LEU A 35 25.81 -2.46 1.61
CA LEU A 35 24.58 -3.16 1.21
C LEU A 35 24.11 -2.73 -0.20
N LYS A 36 24.27 -1.45 -0.57
CA LYS A 36 23.94 -0.96 -1.92
C LYS A 36 24.82 -1.59 -3.00
N ASN A 37 26.09 -1.83 -2.71
CA ASN A 37 27.07 -2.31 -3.69
C ASN A 37 27.18 -3.85 -3.72
N GLN A 38 27.06 -4.51 -2.57
CA GLN A 38 27.31 -5.95 -2.41
C GLN A 38 26.23 -6.64 -1.57
N GLY A 39 24.96 -6.24 -1.77
CA GLY A 39 23.81 -6.62 -0.95
C GLY A 39 23.67 -8.10 -0.68
N VAL A 40 23.69 -8.96 -1.69
CA VAL A 40 23.47 -10.41 -1.51
C VAL A 40 24.51 -11.05 -0.59
N GLN A 41 25.79 -10.71 -0.78
CA GLN A 41 26.88 -11.27 0.04
C GLN A 41 26.79 -10.77 1.48
N LEU A 42 26.61 -9.45 1.66
CA LEU A 42 26.56 -8.84 2.97
C LEU A 42 25.30 -9.23 3.76
N GLN A 43 24.14 -9.34 3.11
CA GLN A 43 22.93 -9.91 3.70
C GLN A 43 23.17 -11.34 4.20
N GLY A 44 23.90 -12.16 3.43
CA GLY A 44 24.27 -13.52 3.82
C GLY A 44 25.11 -13.54 5.11
N VAL A 45 26.11 -12.68 5.20
CA VAL A 45 26.97 -12.56 6.40
C VAL A 45 26.18 -12.06 7.62
N ILE A 46 25.34 -11.03 7.45
CA ILE A 46 24.51 -10.50 8.54
C ILE A 46 23.49 -11.54 9.02
N LEU A 47 22.90 -12.32 8.11
CA LEU A 47 21.90 -13.33 8.43
C LEU A 47 22.44 -14.47 9.29
N VAL A 48 23.70 -14.88 9.08
CA VAL A 48 24.35 -15.93 9.89
C VAL A 48 25.03 -15.36 11.14
N SER A 49 25.19 -14.04 11.24
CA SER A 49 25.74 -13.39 12.42
C SER A 49 24.74 -13.44 13.58
N PRO A 50 25.15 -13.90 14.78
CA PRO A 50 24.29 -13.88 15.97
C PRO A 50 23.73 -12.48 16.22
N MET A 51 22.41 -12.38 16.38
CA MET A 51 21.68 -11.12 16.59
C MET A 51 21.97 -10.05 15.52
N GLY A 52 22.43 -10.44 14.32
CA GLY A 52 22.87 -9.49 13.30
C GLY A 52 21.75 -8.57 12.84
N VAL A 53 20.58 -9.12 12.51
CA VAL A 53 19.40 -8.35 12.09
C VAL A 53 18.79 -7.59 13.28
N SER A 54 18.70 -8.21 14.46
CA SER A 54 18.12 -7.60 15.67
C SER A 54 18.86 -6.33 16.07
N ARG A 55 20.20 -6.33 16.04
CA ARG A 55 21.01 -5.13 16.31
C ARG A 55 20.75 -3.99 15.34
N LEU A 56 20.45 -4.30 14.08
CA LEU A 56 20.08 -3.28 13.08
C LEU A 56 18.66 -2.75 13.31
N MET A 57 17.77 -3.56 13.89
CA MET A 57 16.42 -3.12 14.26
C MET A 57 16.42 -2.13 15.43
N ASP A 58 17.41 -2.19 16.32
CA ASP A 58 17.56 -1.24 17.43
C ASP A 58 17.82 0.20 16.95
N LEU A 59 18.32 0.38 15.72
CA LEU A 59 18.49 1.71 15.10
C LEU A 59 17.16 2.46 14.97
N LEU A 60 16.04 1.75 14.83
CA LEU A 60 14.72 2.38 14.79
C LEU A 60 14.27 2.92 16.16
N GLY A 61 14.89 2.47 17.24
CA GLY A 61 14.66 2.98 18.60
C GLY A 61 15.63 4.08 19.01
N ASP A 62 16.54 4.52 18.13
CA ASP A 62 17.48 5.60 18.44
C ASP A 62 16.72 6.94 18.57
N SER A 63 16.93 7.64 19.69
CA SER A 63 16.26 8.92 19.97
C SER A 63 16.71 10.05 19.04
N ARG A 64 17.82 9.87 18.32
CA ARG A 64 18.34 10.85 17.37
C ARG A 64 17.76 10.55 16.00
N GLU A 65 16.86 11.41 15.53
CA GLU A 65 16.17 11.25 14.23
C GLU A 65 17.12 10.99 13.06
N VAL A 66 18.29 11.63 13.04
CA VAL A 66 19.31 11.42 11.98
C VAL A 66 19.74 9.95 11.90
N ILE A 67 19.94 9.28 13.03
CA ILE A 67 20.33 7.86 13.08
C ILE A 67 19.13 6.98 12.76
N ARG A 68 17.96 7.26 13.34
CA ARG A 68 16.72 6.53 13.07
C ARG A 68 16.39 6.52 11.57
N ASN A 69 16.44 7.69 10.94
CA ASN A 69 16.10 7.88 9.53
C ASN A 69 17.14 7.22 8.61
N ASP A 70 18.44 7.36 8.87
CA ASP A 70 19.47 6.62 8.13
C ASP A 70 19.38 5.09 8.40
N GLY A 71 18.87 4.68 9.56
CA GLY A 71 18.53 3.31 9.90
C GLY A 71 17.40 2.73 9.04
N LEU A 72 16.37 3.52 8.71
CA LEU A 72 15.33 3.13 7.75
C LEU A 72 15.95 2.82 6.38
N LEU A 73 16.83 3.70 5.89
CA LEU A 73 17.54 3.51 4.62
C LEU A 73 18.41 2.25 4.63
N LEU A 74 19.08 1.97 5.75
CA LEU A 74 19.85 0.74 5.94
C LEU A 74 18.95 -0.49 5.81
N LEU A 75 17.84 -0.51 6.56
CA LEU A 75 16.90 -1.63 6.57
C LEU A 75 16.22 -1.84 5.22
N GLN A 76 15.98 -0.79 4.44
CA GLN A 76 15.53 -0.93 3.05
C GLN A 76 16.53 -1.73 2.21
N GLN A 77 17.83 -1.43 2.30
CA GLN A 77 18.84 -2.18 1.54
C GLN A 77 19.03 -3.60 2.09
N LEU A 78 18.91 -3.77 3.41
CA LEU A 78 19.02 -5.07 4.06
C LEU A 78 17.87 -6.02 3.66
N THR A 79 16.64 -5.50 3.57
CA THR A 79 15.43 -6.29 3.28
C THR A 79 15.18 -6.51 1.79
N LYS A 80 15.91 -5.80 0.91
CA LYS A 80 15.73 -5.88 -0.53
C LYS A 80 15.96 -7.30 -1.05
N SER A 81 14.91 -7.89 -1.62
CA SER A 81 14.93 -9.21 -2.27
C SER A 81 15.42 -10.37 -1.39
N ASN A 82 15.28 -10.27 -0.05
CA ASN A 82 15.71 -11.31 0.88
C ASN A 82 14.60 -11.75 1.83
N ALA A 83 13.88 -12.81 1.47
CA ALA A 83 12.71 -13.28 2.21
C ALA A 83 13.01 -13.73 3.65
N ALA A 84 14.22 -14.23 3.93
CA ALA A 84 14.61 -14.65 5.27
C ALA A 84 14.75 -13.44 6.19
N ILE A 85 15.49 -12.41 5.75
CA ILE A 85 15.66 -11.19 6.53
C ILE A 85 14.33 -10.44 6.67
N GLN A 86 13.51 -10.36 5.62
CA GLN A 86 12.18 -9.75 5.70
C GLN A 86 11.30 -10.38 6.78
N LYS A 87 11.36 -11.70 6.97
CA LYS A 87 10.63 -12.39 8.04
C LYS A 87 11.18 -12.02 9.41
N ILE A 88 12.50 -12.03 9.58
CA ILE A 88 13.14 -11.66 10.86
C ILE A 88 12.78 -10.22 11.24
N VAL A 89 12.92 -9.27 10.31
CA VAL A 89 12.55 -7.86 10.53
C VAL A 89 11.08 -7.73 10.92
N ALA A 90 10.17 -8.47 10.28
CA ALA A 90 8.75 -8.47 10.66
C ALA A 90 8.53 -9.04 12.08
N PHE A 91 9.26 -10.08 12.49
CA PHE A 91 9.20 -10.64 13.84
C PHE A 91 9.75 -9.69 14.91
N GLU A 92 10.74 -8.87 14.55
CA GLU A 92 11.33 -7.81 15.40
C GLU A 92 10.45 -6.55 15.47
N ASN A 93 9.13 -6.73 15.35
CA ASN A 93 8.11 -5.69 15.46
C ASN A 93 8.23 -4.50 14.49
N ALA A 94 8.79 -4.72 13.28
CA ALA A 94 8.94 -3.64 12.30
C ALA A 94 7.60 -3.03 11.86
N PHE A 95 6.53 -3.82 11.74
CA PHE A 95 5.25 -3.29 11.26
C PHE A 95 4.66 -2.24 12.20
N GLU A 96 4.60 -2.51 13.51
CA GLU A 96 4.11 -1.54 14.49
C GLU A 96 4.98 -0.27 14.47
N ARG A 97 6.31 -0.41 14.62
CA ARG A 97 7.24 0.72 14.64
C ARG A 97 7.14 1.61 13.39
N LEU A 98 7.09 1.01 12.20
CA LEU A 98 7.00 1.76 10.95
C LEU A 98 5.66 2.48 10.80
N LEU A 99 4.56 1.83 11.20
CA LEU A 99 3.23 2.46 11.17
C LEU A 99 3.11 3.60 12.18
N ASP A 100 3.76 3.49 13.33
CA ASP A 100 3.82 4.54 14.34
C ASP A 100 4.61 5.75 13.84
N ILE A 101 5.81 5.54 13.26
CA ILE A 101 6.58 6.62 12.62
C ILE A 101 5.73 7.30 11.53
N ILE A 102 5.06 6.54 10.67
CA ILE A 102 4.18 7.12 9.64
C ILE A 102 3.06 7.97 10.27
N THR A 103 2.50 7.54 11.39
CA THR A 103 1.42 8.25 12.07
C THR A 103 1.93 9.53 12.73
N GLU A 104 3.05 9.46 13.44
CA GLU A 104 3.70 10.57 14.14
C GLU A 104 4.16 11.68 13.18
N GLU A 105 4.66 11.30 12.01
CA GLU A 105 5.10 12.25 10.97
C GLU A 105 3.92 12.86 10.19
N GLY A 106 2.67 12.46 10.44
CA GLY A 106 1.49 13.05 9.79
C GLY A 106 1.04 12.32 8.52
N SER A 107 1.25 11.00 8.44
CA SER A 107 0.82 10.14 7.34
C SER A 107 1.28 10.68 5.98
N SER A 108 0.39 10.88 5.00
CA SER A 108 0.80 11.30 3.65
C SER A 108 1.57 12.62 3.62
N ASP A 109 1.42 13.47 4.64
CA ASP A 109 2.08 14.78 4.74
C ASP A 109 3.49 14.73 5.37
N GLY A 110 3.93 13.58 5.90
CA GLY A 110 5.16 13.43 6.69
C GLY A 110 6.49 13.35 5.93
N GLY A 111 6.59 14.04 4.79
CA GLY A 111 7.86 14.20 4.08
C GLY A 111 8.48 12.89 3.57
N ILE A 112 9.82 12.90 3.48
CA ILE A 112 10.64 11.79 2.97
C ILE A 112 10.73 10.62 3.98
N VAL A 113 10.65 10.90 5.28
CA VAL A 113 10.71 9.85 6.31
C VAL A 113 9.55 8.86 6.13
N VAL A 114 8.35 9.37 5.83
CA VAL A 114 7.19 8.53 5.50
C VAL A 114 7.43 7.72 4.23
N GLU A 115 7.98 8.32 3.17
CA GLU A 115 8.35 7.60 1.95
C GLU A 115 9.27 6.42 2.27
N ASP A 116 10.28 6.65 3.10
CA ASP A 116 11.25 5.65 3.48
C ASP A 116 10.63 4.50 4.30
N CYS A 117 9.69 4.80 5.20
CA CYS A 117 8.92 3.79 5.92
C CYS A 117 8.05 2.97 4.96
N LEU A 118 7.36 3.62 4.01
CA LEU A 118 6.48 2.96 3.04
C LEU A 118 7.27 2.05 2.09
N LEU A 119 8.45 2.47 1.63
CA LEU A 119 9.35 1.66 0.83
C LEU A 119 9.86 0.43 1.59
N LEU A 120 10.16 0.59 2.89
CA LEU A 120 10.54 -0.54 3.74
C LEU A 120 9.38 -1.51 3.94
N LEU A 121 8.16 -1.00 4.24
CA LEU A 121 6.95 -1.83 4.30
C LEU A 121 6.71 -2.59 2.99
N LEU A 122 6.97 -1.95 1.85
CA LEU A 122 6.82 -2.57 0.54
C LEU A 122 7.81 -3.72 0.35
N ASN A 123 9.08 -3.54 0.74
CA ASN A 123 10.06 -4.63 0.75
C ASN A 123 9.62 -5.80 1.63
N LEU A 124 9.02 -5.52 2.78
CA LEU A 124 8.59 -6.55 3.73
C LEU A 124 7.37 -7.34 3.24
N LEU A 125 6.47 -6.73 2.46
CA LEU A 125 5.19 -7.33 2.08
C LEU A 125 5.15 -7.84 0.64
N LYS A 126 5.85 -7.18 -0.29
CA LYS A 126 5.79 -7.55 -1.71
C LYS A 126 6.41 -8.92 -1.93
N ASN A 127 5.64 -9.82 -2.55
CA ASN A 127 6.04 -11.21 -2.82
C ASN A 127 6.42 -12.03 -1.56
N ASN A 128 5.94 -11.65 -0.38
CA ASN A 128 6.20 -12.36 0.87
C ASN A 128 4.88 -12.73 1.58
N SER A 129 4.32 -13.89 1.21
CA SER A 129 3.03 -14.36 1.73
C SER A 129 3.03 -14.58 3.24
N SER A 130 4.17 -14.96 3.83
CA SER A 130 4.32 -15.10 5.28
C SER A 130 4.12 -13.76 5.99
N ASN A 131 4.75 -12.71 5.47
CA ASN A 131 4.64 -11.37 6.04
C ASN A 131 3.28 -10.74 5.77
N GLN A 132 2.67 -10.97 4.60
CA GLN A 132 1.29 -10.52 4.34
C GLN A 132 0.31 -11.17 5.31
N ASN A 133 0.42 -12.48 5.55
CA ASN A 133 -0.41 -13.15 6.54
C ASN A 133 -0.16 -12.60 7.95
N PHE A 134 1.10 -12.42 8.35
CA PHE A 134 1.43 -11.83 9.66
C PHE A 134 0.88 -10.40 9.81
N PHE A 135 0.96 -9.58 8.75
CA PHE A 135 0.40 -8.22 8.73
C PHE A 135 -1.12 -8.22 8.91
N LYS A 136 -1.82 -9.15 8.26
CA LYS A 136 -3.26 -9.34 8.40
C LYS A 136 -3.62 -9.83 9.81
N GLU A 137 -2.96 -10.88 10.32
CA GLU A 137 -3.28 -11.46 11.64
C GLU A 137 -2.96 -10.49 12.78
N GLY A 138 -1.93 -9.66 12.63
CA GLY A 138 -1.60 -8.58 13.56
C GLY A 138 -2.56 -7.38 13.51
N SER A 139 -3.65 -7.45 12.74
CA SER A 139 -4.64 -6.38 12.60
C SER A 139 -4.07 -5.06 12.05
N TYR A 140 -2.96 -5.08 11.33
CA TYR A 140 -2.31 -3.87 10.82
C TYR A 140 -3.03 -3.27 9.61
N ILE A 141 -3.91 -4.01 8.92
CA ILE A 141 -4.72 -3.48 7.80
C ILE A 141 -5.58 -2.27 8.25
N GLN A 142 -6.10 -2.28 9.47
CA GLN A 142 -6.92 -1.17 9.96
C GLN A 142 -6.11 0.13 10.15
N ARG A 143 -4.80 0.02 10.36
CA ARG A 143 -3.88 1.17 10.44
C ARG A 143 -3.67 1.85 9.08
N MET A 144 -4.08 1.23 7.97
CA MET A 144 -4.01 1.83 6.64
C MET A 144 -5.17 2.79 6.36
N LYS A 145 -6.29 2.69 7.10
CA LYS A 145 -7.47 3.54 6.84
C LYS A 145 -7.17 5.05 6.99
N PRO A 146 -6.52 5.52 8.08
CA PRO A 146 -6.26 6.95 8.28
C PRO A 146 -5.41 7.59 7.18
N TRP A 147 -4.61 6.80 6.44
CA TRP A 147 -3.81 7.31 5.31
C TRP A 147 -4.65 7.95 4.21
N PHE A 148 -5.91 7.54 4.10
CA PHE A 148 -6.83 7.92 3.04
C PHE A 148 -7.89 8.93 3.53
N GLU A 149 -7.76 9.45 4.75
CA GLU A 149 -8.57 10.54 5.29
C GLU A 149 -7.97 11.88 4.83
N VAL A 150 -8.14 12.19 3.54
CA VAL A 150 -7.63 13.43 2.96
C VAL A 150 -8.65 14.56 3.12
N SER A 151 -8.21 15.72 3.61
CA SER A 151 -9.05 16.90 3.88
C SER A 151 -9.75 17.46 2.64
N ASP A 152 -10.96 18.01 2.79
CA ASP A 152 -11.78 18.54 1.69
C ASP A 152 -11.20 19.80 1.00
N ASP A 153 -10.31 20.56 1.66
CA ASP A 153 -9.60 21.71 1.08
C ASP A 153 -8.44 21.25 0.17
N ASN A 154 -8.78 20.51 -0.89
CA ASN A 154 -7.84 19.79 -1.77
C ASN A 154 -7.09 20.66 -2.79
N SER A 155 -6.95 21.97 -2.56
CA SER A 155 -6.12 22.82 -3.43
C SER A 155 -4.68 22.88 -2.92
N GLY A 156 -3.77 22.12 -3.55
CA GLY A 156 -2.31 22.31 -3.37
C GLY A 156 -1.56 21.11 -2.78
N TRP A 157 -1.76 19.90 -3.30
CA TRP A 157 -0.97 18.74 -2.89
C TRP A 157 0.50 18.90 -3.28
N SER A 158 1.40 18.68 -2.31
CA SER A 158 2.84 18.66 -2.58
C SER A 158 3.23 17.42 -3.39
N ALA A 159 4.33 17.50 -4.14
CA ALA A 159 4.87 16.33 -4.85
C ALA A 159 5.16 15.16 -3.89
N GLN A 160 5.63 15.45 -2.67
CA GLN A 160 5.90 14.44 -1.67
C GLN A 160 4.62 13.75 -1.16
N LYS A 161 3.55 14.50 -0.94
CA LYS A 161 2.24 13.94 -0.56
C LYS A 161 1.73 12.96 -1.61
N VAL A 162 1.85 13.34 -2.89
CA VAL A 162 1.50 12.49 -4.03
C VAL A 162 2.36 11.21 -4.04
N THR A 163 3.67 11.31 -3.87
CA THR A 163 4.57 10.14 -3.77
C THR A 163 4.19 9.21 -2.63
N ASN A 164 3.97 9.75 -1.43
CA ASN A 164 3.59 8.97 -0.26
C ASN A 164 2.27 8.24 -0.48
N LEU A 165 1.26 8.93 -1.04
CA LEU A 165 -0.05 8.33 -1.26
C LEU A 165 -0.03 7.26 -2.36
N HIS A 166 0.81 7.40 -3.40
CA HIS A 166 1.06 6.34 -4.39
C HIS A 166 1.59 5.07 -3.74
N LEU A 167 2.57 5.19 -2.83
CA LEU A 167 3.13 4.05 -2.10
C LEU A 167 2.11 3.43 -1.13
N MET A 168 1.29 4.25 -0.47
CA MET A 168 0.20 3.78 0.39
C MET A 168 -0.84 2.97 -0.39
N LEU A 169 -1.28 3.46 -1.56
CA LEU A 169 -2.16 2.72 -2.47
C LEU A 169 -1.51 1.41 -2.95
N GLN A 170 -0.22 1.46 -3.29
CA GLN A 170 0.53 0.26 -3.69
C GLN A 170 0.59 -0.80 -2.57
N LEU A 171 0.75 -0.39 -1.30
CA LEU A 171 0.74 -1.32 -0.17
C LEU A 171 -0.63 -2.01 -0.01
N VAL A 172 -1.73 -1.27 -0.20
CA VAL A 172 -3.08 -1.87 -0.22
C VAL A 172 -3.17 -2.91 -1.33
N ARG A 173 -2.74 -2.57 -2.56
CA ARG A 173 -2.73 -3.48 -3.72
C ARG A 173 -1.88 -4.73 -3.49
N VAL A 174 -0.73 -4.61 -2.83
CA VAL A 174 0.11 -5.77 -2.48
C VAL A 174 -0.65 -6.80 -1.63
N MET A 175 -1.49 -6.34 -0.70
CA MET A 175 -2.27 -7.22 0.19
C MET A 175 -3.40 -7.96 -0.55
N VAL A 176 -3.98 -7.37 -1.59
CA VAL A 176 -5.10 -7.94 -2.36
C VAL A 176 -4.74 -8.32 -3.80
N SER A 177 -3.44 -8.45 -4.08
CA SER A 177 -2.95 -8.69 -5.43
C SER A 177 -3.54 -9.96 -6.05
N PRO A 178 -3.97 -9.93 -7.33
CA PRO A 178 -4.46 -11.11 -8.03
C PRO A 178 -3.44 -12.26 -8.16
N VAL A 179 -2.14 -11.98 -7.97
CA VAL A 179 -1.08 -13.00 -8.01
C VAL A 179 -0.89 -13.73 -6.67
N ASN A 180 -1.48 -13.21 -5.58
CA ASN A 180 -1.45 -13.89 -4.28
C ASN A 180 -2.35 -15.13 -4.32
N SER A 181 -2.24 -15.98 -3.30
CA SER A 181 -3.16 -17.12 -3.19
C SER A 181 -4.60 -16.61 -3.01
N PRO A 182 -5.61 -17.23 -3.66
CA PRO A 182 -6.99 -16.72 -3.61
C PRO A 182 -7.54 -16.56 -2.18
N GLY A 183 -7.15 -17.45 -1.25
CA GLY A 183 -7.55 -17.37 0.15
C GLY A 183 -6.91 -16.19 0.91
N ALA A 184 -5.65 -15.86 0.62
CA ALA A 184 -4.97 -14.72 1.24
C ALA A 184 -5.55 -13.38 0.74
N THR A 185 -5.82 -13.27 -0.57
CA THR A 185 -6.49 -12.08 -1.13
C THR A 185 -7.89 -11.91 -0.55
N ALA A 186 -8.71 -12.98 -0.54
CA ALA A 186 -10.07 -12.92 -0.05
C ALA A 186 -10.16 -12.54 1.45
N SER A 187 -9.23 -13.04 2.26
CA SER A 187 -9.19 -12.68 3.69
C SER A 187 -8.83 -11.22 3.91
N CYS A 188 -7.86 -10.69 3.15
CA CYS A 188 -7.50 -9.27 3.19
C CYS A 188 -8.64 -8.38 2.69
N GLN A 189 -9.28 -8.72 1.56
CA GLN A 189 -10.44 -7.99 1.02
C GLN A 189 -11.58 -7.89 2.06
N LYS A 190 -11.82 -8.97 2.81
CA LYS A 190 -12.82 -8.97 3.91
C LYS A 190 -12.39 -8.05 5.05
N SER A 191 -11.14 -8.13 5.50
CA SER A 191 -10.63 -7.24 6.55
C SER A 191 -10.72 -5.76 6.16
N MET A 192 -10.40 -5.42 4.90
CA MET A 192 -10.49 -4.05 4.38
C MET A 192 -11.93 -3.51 4.37
N TYR A 193 -12.92 -4.36 4.09
CA TYR A 193 -14.32 -3.97 4.22
C TYR A 193 -14.74 -3.78 5.68
N GLN A 194 -14.34 -4.69 6.57
CA GLN A 194 -14.71 -4.66 7.99
C GLN A 194 -14.13 -3.46 8.73
N CYS A 195 -12.90 -3.04 8.42
CA CYS A 195 -12.28 -1.88 9.08
C CYS A 195 -12.66 -0.54 8.43
N GLY A 196 -13.44 -0.52 7.35
CA GLY A 196 -13.85 0.71 6.68
C GLY A 196 -12.88 1.23 5.61
N LEU A 197 -11.82 0.48 5.27
CA LEU A 197 -10.80 0.93 4.31
C LEU A 197 -11.36 1.05 2.89
N LEU A 198 -12.17 0.09 2.43
CA LEU A 198 -12.81 0.17 1.11
C LEU A 198 -13.71 1.42 1.01
N GLN A 199 -14.45 1.71 2.08
CA GLN A 199 -15.34 2.85 2.19
C GLN A 199 -14.56 4.17 2.11
N GLN A 200 -13.41 4.23 2.78
CA GLN A 200 -12.53 5.40 2.73
C GLN A 200 -11.94 5.62 1.32
N LEU A 201 -11.49 4.55 0.65
CA LEU A 201 -11.01 4.64 -0.74
C LEU A 201 -12.11 5.13 -1.70
N CYS A 202 -13.34 4.65 -1.54
CA CYS A 202 -14.48 5.14 -2.33
C CYS A 202 -14.82 6.61 -2.04
N THR A 203 -14.53 7.10 -0.83
CA THR A 203 -14.70 8.53 -0.49
C THR A 203 -13.73 9.39 -1.29
N ILE A 204 -12.45 8.96 -1.43
CA ILE A 204 -11.46 9.63 -2.30
C ILE A 204 -11.93 9.66 -3.76
N LEU A 205 -12.51 8.56 -4.27
CA LEU A 205 -13.02 8.52 -5.66
C LEU A 205 -14.07 9.60 -5.96
N MET A 206 -14.81 10.04 -4.95
CA MET A 206 -15.87 11.03 -5.08
C MET A 206 -15.43 12.44 -4.67
N ALA A 207 -14.23 12.58 -4.12
CA ALA A 207 -13.70 13.85 -3.64
C ALA A 207 -13.27 14.76 -4.80
N THR A 208 -13.50 16.07 -4.64
CA THR A 208 -13.01 17.08 -5.57
C THR A 208 -11.58 17.49 -5.23
N GLY A 209 -10.79 17.85 -6.24
CA GLY A 209 -9.42 18.36 -6.06
C GLY A 209 -8.33 17.28 -5.92
N VAL A 210 -8.68 16.00 -6.00
CA VAL A 210 -7.71 14.90 -6.02
C VAL A 210 -6.90 14.94 -7.33
N PRO A 211 -5.56 14.88 -7.29
CA PRO A 211 -4.73 14.78 -8.50
C PRO A 211 -5.13 13.60 -9.40
N ALA A 212 -5.09 13.80 -10.72
CA ALA A 212 -5.62 12.83 -11.68
C ALA A 212 -4.90 11.46 -11.64
N ASP A 213 -3.59 11.46 -11.36
CA ASP A 213 -2.78 10.26 -11.19
C ASP A 213 -3.15 9.49 -9.92
N ILE A 214 -3.35 10.19 -8.80
CA ILE A 214 -3.85 9.60 -7.54
C ILE A 214 -5.25 9.03 -7.72
N LEU A 215 -6.14 9.75 -8.43
CA LEU A 215 -7.48 9.26 -8.73
C LEU A 215 -7.42 7.96 -9.54
N THR A 216 -6.54 7.91 -10.56
CA THR A 216 -6.33 6.73 -11.40
C THR A 216 -5.84 5.53 -10.58
N GLU A 217 -4.85 5.73 -9.70
CA GLU A 217 -4.36 4.66 -8.83
C GLU A 217 -5.34 4.26 -7.72
N THR A 218 -6.18 5.19 -7.26
CA THR A 218 -7.27 4.88 -6.33
C THR A 218 -8.31 3.97 -7.01
N ILE A 219 -8.66 4.24 -8.28
CA ILE A 219 -9.55 3.37 -9.06
C ILE A 219 -8.93 1.98 -9.19
N ASN A 220 -7.66 1.87 -9.57
CA ASN A 220 -6.95 0.59 -9.67
C ASN A 220 -6.93 -0.17 -8.33
N THR A 221 -6.72 0.54 -7.23
CA THR A 221 -6.72 -0.04 -5.88
C THR A 221 -8.10 -0.56 -5.50
N VAL A 222 -9.15 0.25 -5.65
CA VAL A 222 -10.54 -0.19 -5.38
C VAL A 222 -10.90 -1.40 -6.24
N SER A 223 -10.47 -1.42 -7.50
CA SER A 223 -10.67 -2.57 -8.41
C SER A 223 -10.18 -3.88 -7.79
N GLU A 224 -8.94 -3.91 -7.30
CA GLU A 224 -8.36 -5.11 -6.69
C GLU A 224 -9.01 -5.46 -5.35
N VAL A 225 -9.42 -4.46 -4.55
CA VAL A 225 -10.13 -4.67 -3.28
C VAL A 225 -11.52 -5.28 -3.47
N ILE A 226 -12.21 -4.98 -4.57
CA ILE A 226 -13.55 -5.54 -4.85
C ILE A 226 -13.49 -6.86 -5.64
N ARG A 227 -12.42 -7.11 -6.41
CA ARG A 227 -12.36 -8.19 -7.41
C ARG A 227 -12.72 -9.57 -6.82
N GLY A 228 -13.90 -10.09 -7.19
CA GLY A 228 -14.36 -11.43 -6.80
C GLY A 228 -14.83 -11.54 -5.34
N SER A 229 -14.95 -10.43 -4.61
CA SER A 229 -15.55 -10.37 -3.28
C SER A 229 -16.97 -9.80 -3.38
N GLN A 230 -17.98 -10.67 -3.25
CA GLN A 230 -19.37 -10.29 -3.44
C GLN A 230 -19.81 -9.14 -2.51
N VAL A 231 -19.42 -9.19 -1.23
CA VAL A 231 -19.75 -8.15 -0.25
C VAL A 231 -19.17 -6.79 -0.66
N ASN A 232 -17.92 -6.79 -1.14
CA ASN A 232 -17.23 -5.57 -1.55
C ASN A 232 -17.81 -5.04 -2.88
N GLN A 233 -18.18 -5.93 -3.81
CA GLN A 233 -18.84 -5.58 -5.07
C GLN A 233 -20.24 -5.00 -4.83
N ASP A 234 -21.02 -5.60 -3.94
CA ASP A 234 -22.35 -5.10 -3.56
C ASP A 234 -22.25 -3.73 -2.89
N TYR A 235 -21.28 -3.54 -1.98
CA TYR A 235 -21.00 -2.23 -1.40
C TYR A 235 -20.65 -1.21 -2.48
N PHE A 236 -19.73 -1.53 -3.39
CA PHE A 236 -19.32 -0.62 -4.46
C PHE A 236 -20.49 -0.21 -5.37
N ALA A 237 -21.39 -1.14 -5.69
CA ALA A 237 -22.61 -0.84 -6.47
C ALA A 237 -23.56 0.14 -5.77
N SER A 238 -23.55 0.18 -4.43
CA SER A 238 -24.38 1.10 -3.63
C SER A 238 -23.81 2.53 -3.50
N VAL A 239 -22.56 2.74 -3.91
CA VAL A 239 -21.91 4.07 -3.84
C VAL A 239 -22.50 4.98 -4.93
N ASN A 240 -22.91 6.18 -4.53
CA ASN A 240 -23.40 7.21 -5.44
C ASN A 240 -22.47 8.43 -5.45
N ALA A 241 -22.23 8.99 -6.63
CA ALA A 241 -21.51 10.24 -6.77
C ALA A 241 -22.37 11.44 -6.34
N PRO A 242 -21.79 12.45 -5.66
CA PRO A 242 -22.48 13.64 -5.18
C PRO A 242 -22.87 14.55 -6.36
N SER A 243 -23.93 14.16 -7.07
CA SER A 243 -24.49 14.85 -8.22
C SER A 243 -26.00 15.01 -8.03
N ASN A 244 -26.61 15.94 -8.77
CA ASN A 244 -28.06 16.12 -8.73
C ASN A 244 -28.65 15.87 -10.14
N PRO A 245 -29.38 14.75 -10.36
CA PRO A 245 -29.68 13.68 -9.40
C PRO A 245 -28.45 12.81 -9.07
N PRO A 246 -28.42 12.10 -7.91
CA PRO A 246 -27.35 11.19 -7.55
C PRO A 246 -27.18 10.10 -8.61
N ARG A 247 -25.92 9.85 -9.01
CA ARG A 247 -25.60 8.85 -10.02
C ARG A 247 -24.82 7.70 -9.39
N PRO A 248 -25.15 6.43 -9.70
CA PRO A 248 -24.35 5.30 -9.27
C PRO A 248 -22.89 5.43 -9.73
N ALA A 249 -21.95 5.07 -8.86
CA ALA A 249 -20.51 5.15 -9.15
C ALA A 249 -20.14 4.43 -10.45
N ILE A 250 -20.73 3.26 -10.68
CA ILE A 250 -20.53 2.45 -11.90
C ILE A 250 -20.92 3.24 -13.16
N VAL A 251 -22.02 4.00 -13.13
CA VAL A 251 -22.47 4.81 -14.27
C VAL A 251 -21.48 5.95 -14.55
N VAL A 252 -21.03 6.66 -13.50
CA VAL A 252 -20.05 7.75 -13.63
C VAL A 252 -18.72 7.25 -14.20
N LEU A 253 -18.30 6.07 -13.75
CA LEU A 253 -17.14 5.36 -14.28
C LEU A 253 -17.34 5.04 -15.77
N LEU A 254 -18.41 4.33 -16.15
CA LEU A 254 -18.66 4.01 -17.56
C LEU A 254 -18.75 5.24 -18.47
N MET A 255 -19.34 6.34 -18.00
CA MET A 255 -19.34 7.62 -18.73
C MET A 255 -17.92 8.16 -18.94
N SER A 256 -17.04 8.02 -17.96
CA SER A 256 -15.62 8.42 -18.06
C SER A 256 -14.86 7.52 -19.03
N MET A 257 -15.16 6.23 -19.08
CA MET A 257 -14.54 5.25 -19.97
C MET A 257 -14.79 5.56 -21.45
N VAL A 258 -16.01 5.99 -21.81
CA VAL A 258 -16.38 6.28 -23.21
C VAL A 258 -16.09 7.72 -23.64
N ASN A 259 -15.68 8.59 -22.71
CA ASN A 259 -15.38 9.99 -23.01
C ASN A 259 -13.97 10.11 -23.63
N GLU A 260 -13.90 10.45 -24.92
CA GLU A 260 -12.65 10.58 -25.67
C GLU A 260 -11.71 11.68 -25.15
N ARG A 261 -12.24 12.65 -24.39
CA ARG A 261 -11.44 13.72 -23.78
C ARG A 261 -10.69 13.26 -22.52
N GLN A 262 -11.04 12.10 -21.97
CA GLN A 262 -10.38 11.59 -20.77
C GLN A 262 -9.03 10.93 -21.10
N PRO A 263 -8.01 11.08 -20.22
CA PRO A 263 -6.72 10.43 -20.39
C PRO A 263 -6.85 8.92 -20.61
N PHE A 264 -6.01 8.37 -21.48
CA PHE A 264 -6.01 6.93 -21.78
C PHE A 264 -5.86 6.06 -20.52
N VAL A 265 -4.93 6.43 -19.62
CA VAL A 265 -4.68 5.71 -18.37
C VAL A 265 -5.91 5.69 -17.45
N LEU A 266 -6.67 6.78 -17.38
CA LEU A 266 -7.91 6.85 -16.62
C LEU A 266 -8.96 5.91 -17.22
N ARG A 267 -9.15 5.92 -18.55
CA ARG A 267 -10.08 5.02 -19.22
C ARG A 267 -9.74 3.54 -18.98
N CYS A 268 -8.45 3.19 -18.98
CA CYS A 268 -7.99 1.84 -18.64
C CYS A 268 -8.28 1.46 -17.19
N ALA A 269 -8.00 2.34 -16.22
CA ALA A 269 -8.28 2.08 -14.81
C ALA A 269 -9.78 1.87 -14.57
N VAL A 270 -10.61 2.69 -15.22
CA VAL A 270 -12.06 2.56 -15.15
C VAL A 270 -12.56 1.23 -15.75
N LEU A 271 -12.05 0.85 -16.92
CA LEU A 271 -12.35 -0.45 -17.52
C LEU A 271 -11.97 -1.60 -16.58
N TYR A 272 -10.79 -1.51 -15.96
CA TYR A 272 -10.31 -2.52 -15.01
C TYR A 272 -11.22 -2.61 -13.77
N CYS A 273 -11.68 -1.47 -13.25
CA CYS A 273 -12.65 -1.41 -12.15
C CYS A 273 -13.96 -2.11 -12.50
N PHE A 274 -14.50 -1.82 -13.69
CA PHE A 274 -15.72 -2.46 -14.17
C PHE A 274 -15.56 -3.98 -14.35
N GLN A 275 -14.43 -4.42 -14.90
CA GLN A 275 -14.10 -5.85 -15.00
C GLN A 275 -14.02 -6.51 -13.61
N CYS A 276 -13.40 -5.85 -12.63
CA CYS A 276 -13.30 -6.37 -11.26
C CYS A 276 -14.66 -6.41 -10.54
N PHE A 277 -15.52 -5.42 -10.79
CA PHE A 277 -16.91 -5.41 -10.31
C PHE A 277 -17.71 -6.62 -10.82
N LEU A 278 -17.53 -6.99 -12.10
CA LEU A 278 -18.24 -8.10 -12.73
C LEU A 278 -17.58 -9.47 -12.52
N TYR A 279 -16.32 -9.51 -12.10
CA TYR A 279 -15.57 -10.75 -11.94
C TYR A 279 -16.21 -11.64 -10.88
N LYS A 280 -16.70 -12.82 -11.30
CA LYS A 280 -17.46 -13.79 -10.48
C LYS A 280 -18.76 -13.23 -9.84
N ASN A 281 -19.28 -12.13 -10.35
CA ASN A 281 -20.49 -11.48 -9.83
C ASN A 281 -21.68 -11.66 -10.80
N GLN A 282 -22.36 -12.81 -10.73
CA GLN A 282 -23.49 -13.10 -11.63
C GLN A 282 -24.65 -12.12 -11.44
N LYS A 283 -24.87 -11.65 -10.22
CA LYS A 283 -25.89 -10.63 -9.90
C LYS A 283 -25.62 -9.34 -10.68
N GLY A 284 -24.42 -8.78 -10.52
CA GLY A 284 -24.03 -7.55 -11.23
C GLY A 284 -24.02 -7.72 -12.75
N GLN A 285 -23.62 -8.89 -13.26
CA GLN A 285 -23.71 -9.20 -14.70
C GLN A 285 -25.16 -9.16 -15.20
N GLY A 286 -26.09 -9.77 -14.45
CA GLY A 286 -27.51 -9.75 -14.77
C GLY A 286 -28.11 -8.34 -14.73
N GLU A 287 -27.76 -7.55 -13.71
CA GLU A 287 -28.18 -6.15 -13.57
C GLU A 287 -27.74 -5.30 -14.78
N ILE A 288 -26.50 -5.45 -15.25
CA ILE A 288 -26.01 -4.74 -16.43
C ILE A 288 -26.76 -5.19 -17.70
N VAL A 289 -26.91 -6.50 -17.93
CA VAL A 289 -27.63 -7.01 -19.12
C VAL A 289 -29.08 -6.55 -19.15
N ALA A 290 -29.75 -6.51 -17.99
CA ALA A 290 -31.14 -6.07 -17.87
C ALA A 290 -31.34 -4.62 -18.35
N THR A 291 -30.33 -3.75 -18.23
CA THR A 291 -30.40 -2.37 -18.75
C THR A 291 -30.44 -2.26 -20.27
N LEU A 292 -30.03 -3.32 -20.99
CA LEU A 292 -30.06 -3.39 -22.45
C LEU A 292 -31.33 -4.03 -22.99
N LEU A 293 -32.08 -4.73 -22.13
CA LEU A 293 -33.33 -5.37 -22.52
C LEU A 293 -34.47 -4.35 -22.38
N PRO A 294 -35.39 -4.28 -23.37
CA PRO A 294 -36.58 -3.45 -23.24
C PRO A 294 -37.39 -3.95 -22.04
N SER A 295 -37.43 -3.16 -20.98
CA SER A 295 -38.21 -3.46 -19.80
C SER A 295 -39.65 -3.01 -20.03
N THR A 296 -40.61 -3.81 -19.57
CA THR A 296 -42.07 -3.60 -19.67
C THR A 296 -42.60 -2.34 -18.96
N ILE A 297 -41.73 -1.43 -18.52
CA ILE A 297 -42.09 -0.23 -17.77
C ILE A 297 -42.79 0.82 -18.66
N ASP A 298 -42.57 0.80 -19.99
CA ASP A 298 -43.30 1.66 -20.94
C ASP A 298 -44.66 1.08 -21.40
N GLY A 299 -45.07 -0.10 -20.89
CA GLY A 299 -46.32 -0.76 -21.28
C GLY A 299 -47.59 -0.27 -20.55
N GLN A 300 -47.46 0.60 -19.54
CA GLN A 300 -48.60 1.06 -18.71
C GLN A 300 -49.09 2.48 -19.01
N LEU A 301 -48.51 3.19 -19.99
CA LEU A 301 -48.93 4.55 -20.36
C LEU A 301 -49.82 4.64 -21.61
N LEU A 302 -50.30 3.50 -22.15
CA LEU A 302 -51.18 3.46 -23.34
C LEU A 302 -52.65 3.09 -23.04
N TYR A 303 -53.08 3.14 -21.78
CA TYR A 303 -54.49 2.99 -21.41
C TYR A 303 -54.91 4.02 -20.35
N VAL A 304 -54.97 5.29 -20.73
CA VAL A 304 -55.93 6.29 -20.19
C VAL A 304 -56.36 7.19 -21.34
#